data_AF-D3FSI2-F1
#
_entry.id   AF-D3FSI2-F1
#
_cell.length_a   1.000
_cell.length_b   1.000
_cell.length_c   1.000
_cell.angle_alpha   90.00
_cell.angle_beta   90.00
_cell.angle_gamma   90.00
#
_symmetry.space_group_name_H-M   'P 1'
#
loop_
_entity.id
_entity.type
_entity.pdbx_description
1 polymer ?
#
loop_
_entity_poly.entity_id
_entity_poly.type
_entity_poly.pdbx_seq_one_letter_code
_entity_poly.pdbx_strand_id
1 'polypeptide(L)'
;MSKDKQSIVKSIHAAFIVGKIMTIVFGLLIAIIFISDPSSKTPEEWIVIVFSLLVVSIGPLTILHLVHHKVFLKKYPEIKQK
;
A
#
# COMPACT_ATOMS: atom_id res chain seq x y z
N MET A 1 -9.31 4.69 -27.70
CA MET A 1 -9.73 3.70 -26.68
C MET A 1 -11.26 3.70 -26.62
N SER A 2 -11.93 2.54 -26.55
CA SER A 2 -13.40 2.52 -26.37
C SER A 2 -13.78 3.06 -25.00
N LYS A 3 -14.99 3.62 -24.85
CA LYS A 3 -15.49 4.17 -23.57
C LYS A 3 -15.40 3.14 -22.43
N ASP A 4 -15.68 1.86 -22.74
CA ASP A 4 -15.62 0.76 -21.77
C ASP A 4 -14.19 0.49 -21.28
N LYS A 5 -13.22 0.45 -22.20
CA LYS A 5 -11.80 0.30 -21.84
C LYS A 5 -11.32 1.46 -20.99
N GLN A 6 -11.73 2.69 -21.29
CA GLN A 6 -11.34 3.86 -20.50
C GLN A 6 -11.93 3.85 -19.08
N SER A 7 -13.16 3.37 -18.92
CA SER A 7 -13.79 3.17 -17.61
C SER A 7 -13.03 2.14 -16.77
N ILE A 8 -12.68 1.00 -17.36
CA ILE A 8 -11.95 -0.08 -16.68
C ILE A 8 -10.57 0.41 -16.20
N VAL A 9 -9.80 1.09 -17.05
CA VAL A 9 -8.46 1.57 -16.69
C VAL A 9 -8.54 2.62 -15.57
N LYS A 10 -9.57 3.48 -15.54
CA LYS A 10 -9.80 4.40 -14.41
C LYS A 10 -10.16 3.68 -13.11
N SER A 11 -11.01 2.66 -13.19
CA SER A 11 -11.36 1.84 -12.03
C SER A 11 -10.13 1.13 -11.45
N ILE A 12 -9.26 0.58 -12.31
CA ILE A 12 -8.00 -0.02 -11.89
C ILE A 12 -7.06 1.02 -11.26
N HIS A 13 -6.98 2.24 -11.82
CA HIS A 13 -6.22 3.33 -11.21
C HIS A 13 -6.71 3.68 -9.80
N ALA A 14 -8.04 3.78 -9.63
CA ALA A 14 -8.64 4.02 -8.32
C ALA A 14 -8.34 2.85 -7.36
N ALA A 15 -8.39 1.60 -7.82
CA ALA A 15 -8.03 0.43 -7.02
C ALA A 15 -6.56 0.49 -6.54
N PHE A 16 -5.62 0.98 -7.34
CA PHE A 16 -4.25 1.21 -6.90
C PHE A 16 -4.15 2.26 -5.78
N ILE A 17 -4.94 3.34 -5.86
CA ILE A 17 -4.99 4.39 -4.81
C ILE A 17 -5.60 3.82 -3.53
N VAL A 18 -6.75 3.15 -3.63
CA VAL A 18 -7.42 2.49 -2.51
C VAL A 18 -6.50 1.46 -1.86
N GLY A 19 -5.80 0.66 -2.66
CA GLY A 19 -4.81 -0.31 -2.16
C GLY A 19 -3.71 0.36 -1.33
N LYS A 20 -3.16 1.50 -1.78
CA LYS A 20 -2.14 2.25 -1.01
C LYS A 20 -2.69 2.75 0.32
N ILE A 21 -3.91 3.30 0.32
CA ILE A 21 -4.58 3.78 1.52
C ILE A 21 -4.82 2.62 2.50
N MET A 22 -5.31 1.48 2.01
CA MET A 22 -5.56 0.30 2.83
C MET A 22 -4.28 -0.27 3.45
N THR A 23 -3.17 -0.29 2.71
CA THR A 23 -1.87 -0.69 3.28
C THR A 23 -1.44 0.22 4.43
N ILE A 24 -1.63 1.54 4.30
CA ILE A 24 -1.29 2.50 5.36
C ILE A 24 -2.19 2.29 6.58
N VAL A 25 -3.51 2.17 6.38
CA VAL A 25 -4.47 1.96 7.48
C VAL A 25 -4.18 0.66 8.21
N PHE A 26 -3.86 -0.41 7.49
CA PHE A 26 -3.52 -1.70 8.06
C PHE A 26 -2.23 -1.64 8.88
N GLY A 27 -1.17 -0.99 8.36
CA GLY A 27 0.06 -0.76 9.11
C GLY A 27 -0.17 0.04 10.40
N LEU A 28 -1.04 1.06 10.36
CA LEU A 28 -1.43 1.84 11.53
C LEU A 28 -2.17 1.00 12.58
N LEU A 29 -3.13 0.15 12.15
CA LEU A 29 -3.86 -0.74 13.05
C LEU A 29 -2.92 -1.73 13.76
N ILE A 30 -1.98 -2.32 13.01
CA ILE A 30 -0.98 -3.22 13.58
C ILE A 30 -0.13 -2.47 14.61
N ALA A 31 0.32 -1.25 14.30
CA ALA A 31 1.10 -0.44 15.23
C ALA A 31 0.32 -0.15 16.52
N ILE A 32 -0.95 0.22 16.42
CA ILE A 32 -1.83 0.45 17.57
C ILE A 32 -1.92 -0.81 18.44
N ILE A 33 -2.17 -1.98 17.84
CA ILE A 33 -2.29 -3.26 18.58
C ILE A 33 -1.01 -3.55 19.38
N PHE A 34 0.16 -3.39 18.76
CA PHE A 34 1.42 -3.70 19.42
C PHE A 34 1.84 -2.66 20.45
N ILE A 35 1.47 -1.38 20.27
CA ILE A 35 1.77 -0.29 21.20
C ILE A 35 0.78 -0.24 22.38
N SER A 36 -0.41 -0.87 22.26
CA SER A 36 -1.46 -0.83 23.28
C SER A 36 -1.05 -1.42 24.64
N ASP A 37 -0.04 -2.29 24.67
CA ASP A 37 0.54 -2.79 25.92
C ASP A 37 2.07 -2.86 25.77
N PRO A 38 2.77 -1.73 25.96
CA PRO A 38 4.20 -1.63 25.70
C PRO A 38 5.05 -2.22 26.85
N SER A 39 4.48 -2.26 28.05
CA SER A 39 5.09 -2.71 29.31
C SER A 39 5.27 -4.22 29.41
N SER A 40 4.51 -5.01 28.64
CA SER A 40 4.61 -6.46 28.62
C SER A 40 5.67 -7.02 27.67
N LYS A 41 6.36 -6.15 26.92
CA LYS A 41 7.24 -6.56 25.81
C LYS A 41 8.71 -6.38 26.15
N THR A 42 9.48 -7.41 25.84
CA THR A 42 10.94 -7.39 25.87
C THR A 42 11.51 -6.53 24.73
N PRO A 43 12.75 -6.02 24.86
CA PRO A 43 13.44 -5.31 23.77
C PRO A 43 13.52 -6.12 22.47
N GLU A 44 13.69 -7.44 22.57
CA GLU A 44 13.76 -8.35 21.43
C GLU A 44 12.42 -8.44 20.68
N GLU A 45 11.30 -8.53 21.41
CA GLU A 45 9.96 -8.52 20.83
C GLU A 45 9.66 -7.21 20.11
N TRP A 46 10.13 -6.08 20.64
CA TRP A 46 10.02 -4.78 19.97
C TRP A 46 10.75 -4.75 18.63
N ILE A 47 11.95 -5.32 18.54
CA ILE A 47 12.69 -5.43 17.29
C ILE A 47 11.89 -6.24 16.26
N VAL A 48 11.32 -7.38 16.67
CA VAL A 48 10.49 -8.22 15.79
C VAL A 48 9.23 -7.48 15.33
N ILE A 49 8.58 -6.73 16.21
CA ILE A 49 7.39 -5.92 15.90
C ILE A 49 7.73 -4.84 14.88
N VAL A 50 8.81 -4.07 15.11
CA VAL A 50 9.25 -3.00 14.19
C VAL A 50 9.63 -3.58 12.83
N PHE A 51 10.36 -4.70 12.82
CA PHE A 51 10.75 -5.35 11.57
C PHE A 51 9.53 -5.87 10.80
N SER A 52 8.57 -6.49 11.51
CA SER A 52 7.32 -6.97 10.93
C SER A 52 6.48 -5.82 10.35
N LEU A 53 6.36 -4.70 11.08
CA LEU A 53 5.70 -3.49 10.62
C LEU A 53 6.34 -2.93 9.34
N LEU A 54 7.67 -2.88 9.29
CA LEU A 54 8.41 -2.44 8.11
C LEU A 54 8.15 -3.35 6.91
N VAL A 55 8.26 -4.67 7.08
CA VAL A 55 8.06 -5.62 5.99
C VAL A 55 6.61 -5.58 5.46
N VAL A 56 5.63 -5.58 6.36
CA VAL A 56 4.20 -5.62 6.02
C VAL A 56 3.69 -4.28 5.48
N SER A 57 4.32 -3.15 5.84
CA SER A 57 3.91 -1.83 5.34
C SER A 57 4.70 -1.42 4.09
N ILE A 58 6.03 -1.51 4.11
CA ILE A 58 6.90 -1.01 3.03
C ILE A 58 6.88 -1.95 1.83
N GLY A 59 6.91 -3.27 2.05
CA GLY A 59 6.96 -4.25 0.96
C GLY A 59 5.76 -4.11 0.00
N PRO A 60 4.52 -4.27 0.49
CA PRO A 60 3.32 -4.11 -0.32
C PRO A 60 3.18 -2.72 -0.93
N LEU A 61 3.50 -1.66 -0.18
CA LEU A 61 3.43 -0.28 -0.69
C LEU A 61 4.42 -0.06 -1.85
N THR A 62 5.63 -0.59 -1.72
CA THR A 62 6.67 -0.50 -2.76
C THR A 62 6.29 -1.28 -4.01
N ILE A 63 5.79 -2.51 -3.86
CA ILE A 63 5.29 -3.32 -4.98
C ILE A 63 4.14 -2.60 -5.68
N LEU A 64 3.16 -2.11 -4.90
CA LEU A 64 2.01 -1.42 -5.44
C LEU A 64 2.39 -0.12 -6.15
N HIS A 65 3.36 0.63 -5.61
CA HIS A 65 3.91 1.81 -6.25
C HIS A 65 4.66 1.47 -7.55
N LEU A 66 5.50 0.45 -7.56
CA LEU A 66 6.25 0.01 -8.75
C LEU A 66 5.30 -0.48 -9.85
N VAL A 67 4.33 -1.32 -9.51
CA VAL A 67 3.34 -1.82 -10.49
C VAL A 67 2.49 -0.67 -11.01
N HIS A 68 2.01 0.22 -10.14
CA HIS A 68 1.21 1.37 -10.56
C HIS A 68 2.01 2.33 -11.45
N HIS A 69 3.21 2.72 -11.04
CA HIS A 69 3.97 3.77 -11.73
C HIS A 69 4.80 3.24 -12.92
N LYS A 70 5.52 2.12 -12.75
CA LYS A 70 6.41 1.59 -13.80
C LYS A 70 5.68 0.72 -14.83
N VAL A 71 4.63 0.01 -14.44
CA VAL A 71 3.90 -0.89 -15.34
C VAL A 71 2.61 -0.25 -15.85
N PHE A 72 1.72 0.15 -14.95
CA PHE A 72 0.38 0.59 -15.30
C PHE A 72 0.36 1.98 -15.95
N LEU A 73 0.97 2.99 -15.32
CA LEU A 73 1.02 4.35 -15.87
C LEU A 73 1.91 4.48 -17.11
N LYS A 74 2.90 3.59 -17.26
CA LYS A 74 3.70 3.51 -18.50
C LYS A 74 2.88 2.94 -19.66
N LYS A 75 1.99 1.98 -19.37
CA LYS A 75 1.11 1.36 -20.37
C LYS A 75 -0.11 2.22 -20.73
N TYR A 76 -0.58 3.04 -19.78
CA TYR A 76 -1.76 3.91 -19.93
C TYR A 76 -1.46 5.36 -19.49
N PRO A 77 -0.60 6.10 -20.21
CA PRO A 77 -0.21 7.47 -19.86
C PRO A 77 -1.37 8.47 -19.90
N GLU A 78 -2.42 8.20 -20.68
CA GLU A 78 -3.64 9.02 -20.80
C GLU A 78 -4.41 9.18 -19.48
N ILE A 79 -4.12 8.36 -18.47
CA ILE A 79 -4.68 8.49 -17.12
C ILE A 79 -3.99 9.62 -16.33
N LYS A 80 -2.75 9.96 -16.68
CA LYS A 80 -1.95 11.00 -15.99
C LYS A 80 -2.25 12.42 -16.49
N GLN A 81 -2.86 12.55 -17.68
CA GLN A 81 -3.04 13.81 -18.40
C GLN A 81 -4.40 14.49 -18.18
N LYS A 82 -5.14 14.15 -17.11
CA LYS A 82 -6.44 14.76 -16.84
C LYS A 82 -6.52 15.42 -15.48
#